data_AF-A0A967SFM6-F1
#
_entry.id   AF-A0A967SFM6-F1
#
_cell.length_a   1.000
_cell.length_b   1.000
_cell.length_c   1.000
_cell.angle_alpha   90.00
_cell.angle_beta   90.00
_cell.angle_gamma   90.00
#
_symmetry.space_group_name_H-M   'P 1'
#
loop_
_entity.id
_entity.type
_entity.pdbx_description
1 polymer ?
#
loop_
_entity_poly.entity_id
_entity_poly.type
_entity_poly.pdbx_seq_one_letter_code
_entity_poly.pdbx_strand_id
1 'polypeptide(L)'
;GRRQDRWQAAVESPPVEEPVEESEGEIVRVKRFEVRPMTPEEAIEQMELLGHLFYVFFNAEEDGINVVYKRDDGDYGLLQPELT
;
A
#
# COMPACT_ATOMS: atom_id res chain seq x y z
N GLY A 1 2.20 40.87 17.68
CA GLY A 1 3.07 40.90 16.47
C GLY A 1 3.55 39.50 16.20
N ARG A 2 3.44 39.06 14.94
CA ARG A 2 3.93 37.82 14.30
C ARG A 2 5.05 37.09 15.08
N ARG A 3 4.99 35.75 15.18
CA ARG A 3 5.81 34.72 14.47
C ARG A 3 5.37 33.35 15.02
N GLN A 4 4.40 32.65 14.42
CA GLN A 4 4.63 31.60 13.42
C GLN A 4 5.52 30.46 13.94
N ASP A 5 4.90 29.56 14.70
CA ASP A 5 5.33 28.19 14.89
C ASP A 5 5.41 27.51 13.52
N ARG A 6 6.66 27.40 13.06
CA ARG A 6 7.06 26.88 11.77
C ARG A 6 6.94 25.36 11.82
N TRP A 7 5.76 24.86 11.47
CA TRP A 7 5.54 23.47 11.08
C TRP A 7 6.57 23.08 10.01
N GLN A 8 7.59 22.30 10.39
CA GLN A 8 8.42 21.55 9.45
C GLN A 8 7.89 20.11 9.47
N ALA A 9 6.74 19.90 8.81
CA ALA A 9 6.43 18.58 8.32
C ALA A 9 7.43 18.31 7.20
N ALA A 10 8.29 17.32 7.38
CA ALA A 10 9.14 16.80 6.34
C ALA A 10 8.23 16.39 5.17
N VAL A 11 8.22 17.21 4.12
CA VAL A 11 7.56 16.85 2.86
C VAL A 11 8.49 15.84 2.23
N GLU A 12 8.25 14.56 2.51
CA GLU A 12 8.89 13.46 1.81
C GLU A 12 8.39 13.55 0.36
N SER A 13 9.24 14.06 -0.53
CA SER A 13 8.93 14.17 -1.94
C SER A 13 8.69 12.77 -2.52
N PRO A 14 7.63 12.55 -3.32
CA PRO A 14 7.47 11.27 -4.01
C PRO A 14 8.67 11.03 -4.95
N PRO A 15 9.14 9.78 -5.08
CA PRO A 15 10.25 9.46 -5.98
C PRO A 15 9.88 9.80 -7.42
N VAL A 16 10.78 10.49 -8.12
CA VAL A 16 10.65 10.82 -9.54
C VAL A 16 10.72 9.52 -10.34
N GLU A 17 9.69 9.26 -11.15
CA GLU A 17 9.64 8.08 -12.02
C GLU A 17 10.36 8.39 -13.34
N GLU A 18 11.53 7.78 -13.55
CA GLU A 18 12.22 7.77 -14.84
C GLU A 18 11.53 6.77 -15.80
N PRO A 19 11.49 7.05 -17.12
CA PRO A 19 10.86 6.15 -18.08
C PRO A 19 11.65 4.84 -18.16
N VAL A 20 11.03 3.75 -17.72
CA VAL A 20 11.56 2.39 -17.84
C VAL A 20 11.31 1.85 -19.25
N GLU A 21 12.36 1.39 -19.93
CA GLU A 21 12.21 0.60 -21.16
C GLU A 21 11.43 -0.69 -20.83
N GLU A 22 10.37 -0.97 -21.59
CA GLU A 22 9.51 -2.14 -21.41
C GLU A 22 10.25 -3.42 -21.83
N SER A 23 10.94 -4.06 -20.90
CA SER A 23 11.35 -5.45 -21.04
C SER A 23 10.23 -6.37 -20.52
N GLU A 24 9.64 -7.15 -21.43
CA GLU A 24 8.54 -8.05 -21.07
C GLU A 24 9.02 -9.13 -20.09
N GLY A 25 8.44 -9.14 -18.87
CA GLY A 25 8.66 -10.18 -17.87
C GLY A 25 9.80 -9.93 -16.87
N GLU A 26 10.46 -8.77 -16.89
CA GLU A 26 11.47 -8.43 -15.87
C GLU A 26 10.85 -7.75 -14.65
N ILE A 27 11.41 -8.02 -13.47
CA ILE A 27 11.05 -7.28 -12.24
C ILE A 27 11.70 -5.90 -12.32
N VAL A 28 10.95 -4.92 -12.85
CA VAL A 28 11.44 -3.55 -13.03
C VAL A 28 11.46 -2.72 -11.75
N ARG A 29 10.73 -3.14 -10.70
CA ARG A 29 10.63 -2.43 -9.43
C ARG A 29 10.34 -3.37 -8.27
N VAL A 30 10.99 -3.12 -7.12
CA VAL A 30 10.71 -3.81 -5.84
C VAL A 30 10.26 -2.78 -4.81
N LYS A 31 9.00 -2.89 -4.35
CA LYS A 31 8.48 -2.07 -3.24
C LYS A 31 8.78 -2.78 -1.92
N ARG A 32 9.63 -2.17 -1.09
CA ARG A 32 9.90 -2.63 0.29
C ARG A 32 9.23 -1.65 1.25
N PHE A 33 8.47 -2.17 2.21
CA PHE A 33 7.76 -1.37 3.20
C PHE A 33 7.62 -2.17 4.49
N GLU A 34 7.51 -1.47 5.60
CA GLU A 34 7.22 -2.07 6.89
C GLU A 34 5.74 -2.44 6.95
N VAL A 35 5.45 -3.65 7.40
CA VAL A 35 4.07 -4.11 7.60
C VAL A 35 3.75 -4.03 9.08
N ARG A 36 2.63 -3.39 9.40
CA ARG A 36 2.05 -3.38 10.75
C ARG A 36 0.79 -4.24 10.75
N PRO A 37 0.51 -5.03 11.80
CA PRO A 37 -0.74 -5.74 11.93
C PRO A 37 -1.92 -4.77 11.85
N MET A 38 -2.94 -5.12 11.07
CA MET A 38 -4.17 -4.34 10.89
C MET A 38 -5.35 -5.24 10.51
N THR A 39 -6.57 -4.71 10.57
CA THR A 39 -7.78 -5.41 10.10
C THR A 39 -7.96 -5.25 8.58
N PRO A 40 -8.81 -6.08 7.94
CA PRO A 40 -9.15 -5.89 6.53
C PRO A 40 -9.74 -4.52 6.20
N GLU A 41 -10.55 -3.94 7.10
CA GLU A 41 -11.15 -2.61 6.92
C GLU A 41 -10.08 -1.52 6.94
N GLU A 42 -9.15 -1.59 7.90
CA GLU A 42 -8.02 -0.66 7.97
C GLU A 42 -7.15 -0.76 6.70
N ALA A 43 -6.93 -1.99 6.19
CA ALA A 43 -6.21 -2.21 4.95
C ALA A 43 -6.92 -1.61 3.74
N ILE A 44 -8.26 -1.67 3.67
CA ILE A 44 -9.06 -1.01 2.64
C ILE A 44 -8.89 0.51 2.71
N GLU A 45 -8.95 1.11 3.90
CA GLU A 45 -8.74 2.55 4.07
C GLU A 45 -7.35 2.98 3.57
N GLN A 46 -6.29 2.24 3.91
CA GLN A 46 -4.94 2.51 3.43
C GLN A 46 -4.83 2.35 1.91
N MET A 47 -5.48 1.34 1.34
CA MET A 47 -5.51 1.10 -0.10
C MET A 47 -6.12 2.28 -0.86
N GLU A 48 -7.27 2.78 -0.40
CA GLU A 48 -7.99 3.91 -1.01
C GLU A 48 -7.20 5.22 -0.85
N LEU A 49 -6.58 5.47 0.31
CA LEU A 49 -5.74 6.66 0.55
C LEU A 49 -4.53 6.72 -0.38
N LEU A 50 -3.95 5.57 -0.74
CA LEU A 50 -2.83 5.47 -1.66
C LEU A 50 -3.27 5.41 -3.14
N GLY A 51 -4.58 5.28 -3.40
CA GLY A 51 -5.12 5.07 -4.74
C GLY A 51 -4.59 3.80 -5.41
N HIS A 52 -4.39 2.74 -4.62
CA HIS A 52 -3.91 1.44 -5.12
C HIS A 52 -5.07 0.50 -5.43
N LEU A 53 -4.86 -0.44 -6.37
CA LEU A 53 -5.86 -1.47 -6.71
C LEU A 53 -5.80 -2.67 -5.76
N PHE A 54 -4.68 -2.83 -5.05
CA PHE A 54 -4.48 -3.88 -4.06
C PHE A 54 -3.58 -3.38 -2.93
N TYR A 55 -3.71 -4.00 -1.77
CA TYR A 55 -2.89 -3.71 -0.60
C TYR A 55 -2.56 -4.99 0.16
N VAL A 56 -1.26 -5.24 0.34
CA VAL A 56 -0.73 -6.38 1.08
C VAL A 56 -0.51 -5.95 2.53
N PHE A 57 -1.04 -6.71 3.48
CA PHE A 57 -0.95 -6.41 4.90
C PHE A 57 -0.78 -7.68 5.74
N PHE A 58 -0.45 -7.51 7.02
CA PHE A 58 -0.46 -8.58 7.99
C PHE A 58 -1.79 -8.51 8.75
N ASN A 59 -2.62 -9.54 8.63
CA ASN A 59 -3.90 -9.63 9.30
C ASN A 59 -3.68 -9.97 10.78
N ALA A 60 -4.10 -9.05 11.66
CA ALA A 60 -3.95 -9.20 13.10
C ALA A 60 -4.84 -10.32 13.70
N GLU A 61 -5.93 -10.70 13.03
CA GLU A 61 -6.87 -11.71 13.52
C GLU A 61 -6.44 -13.13 13.14
N GLU A 62 -5.76 -13.27 12.01
CA GLU A 62 -5.39 -14.56 11.41
C GLU A 62 -3.89 -14.87 11.50
N ASP A 63 -3.10 -13.93 12.03
CA ASP A 63 -1.65 -14.03 12.20
C ASP A 63 -0.92 -14.37 10.88
N GLY A 64 -1.37 -13.75 9.78
CA GLY A 64 -0.96 -14.10 8.42
C GLY A 64 -0.86 -12.91 7.47
N ILE A 65 -0.24 -13.11 6.30
CA ILE A 65 -0.22 -12.10 5.23
C ILE A 65 -1.50 -12.22 4.43
N ASN A 66 -2.21 -11.13 4.21
CA ASN A 66 -3.41 -11.08 3.38
C ASN A 66 -3.29 -9.97 2.34
N VAL A 67 -4.13 -10.03 1.30
CA VAL A 67 -4.22 -8.97 0.29
C VAL A 67 -5.67 -8.55 0.10
N VAL A 68 -5.99 -7.28 0.34
CA VAL A 68 -7.26 -6.69 -0.13
C VAL A 68 -7.06 -6.17 -1.54
N TYR A 69 -8.09 -6.28 -2.38
CA TYR A 69 -8.06 -5.74 -3.74
C TYR A 69 -9.43 -5.26 -4.19
N LYS A 70 -9.43 -4.28 -5.11
CA LYS A 70 -10.64 -3.76 -5.75
C LYS A 70 -11.09 -4.72 -6.85
N ARG A 71 -12.35 -5.13 -6.83
CA ARG A 71 -12.98 -5.94 -7.88
C ARG A 71 -13.56 -5.06 -8.98
N ASP A 72 -13.80 -5.64 -10.15
CA ASP A 72 -14.41 -4.94 -11.29
C ASP A 72 -15.87 -4.48 -11.01
N ASP A 73 -16.57 -5.15 -10.09
CA ASP A 73 -17.93 -4.79 -9.65
C ASP A 73 -17.96 -3.63 -8.62
N GLY A 74 -16.79 -3.13 -8.20
CA GLY A 74 -16.65 -2.01 -7.27
C GLY A 74 -16.54 -2.40 -5.81
N ASP A 75 -16.79 -3.67 -5.48
CA ASP A 75 -16.61 -4.22 -4.14
C ASP A 75 -15.14 -4.60 -3.87
N TYR A 76 -14.88 -5.13 -2.67
CA TYR A 76 -13.56 -5.57 -2.24
C TYR A 76 -13.48 -7.09 -2.19
N GLY A 77 -12.33 -7.64 -2.61
CA GLY A 77 -11.96 -9.03 -2.40
C GLY A 77 -10.82 -9.16 -1.38
N LEU A 78 -10.71 -10.32 -0.75
CA LEU A 78 -9.64 -10.67 0.17
C LEU A 78 -8.95 -11.96 -0.31
N LEU A 79 -7.63 -11.93 -0.43
CA LEU A 79 -6.81 -13.09 -0.69
C LEU A 79 -6.08 -13.51 0.59
N GLN A 80 -6.17 -14.79 0.91
CA GLN A 80 -5.58 -15.45 2.07
C GLN A 80 -4.66 -16.59 1.58
N PRO A 81 -3.34 -16.38 1.54
CA PRO A 81 -2.38 -17.42 1.20
C PRO A 81 -2.28 -18.44 2.33
N GLU A 82 -2.55 -19.70 2.00
CA GLU A 82 -2.27 -20.84 2.86
C GLU A 82 -1.07 -21.62 2.31
N LEU A 83 -0.15 -22.00 3.19
CA LEU A 83 0.97 -22.88 2.83
C LEU A 83 0.51 -24.34 2.96
N THR A 84 0.61 -25.08 1.86
CA THR A 84 0.31 -26.52 1.80
C THR A 84 1.59 -27.34 1.82
#